data_AF-A0A6P6X3W9-F1
#
_entry.id   AF-A0A6P6X3W9-F1
#
_cell.length_a   1.000
_cell.length_b   1.000
_cell.length_c   1.000
_cell.angle_alpha   90.00
_cell.angle_beta   90.00
_cell.angle_gamma   90.00
#
_symmetry.space_group_name_H-M   'P 1'
#
loop_
_entity.id
_entity.type
_entity.pdbx_description
1 polymer ?
#
loop_
_entity_poly.entity_id
_entity_poly.type
_entity_poly.pdbx_seq_one_letter_code
_entity_poly.pdbx_strand_id
1 'polypeptide(L)'
;MEHLRLVLDTLRKACLYANLKKCTFCTNELVFLGYVVSSQGIKVDESKIEAIKQWPTPKSVPEVRSFHGLAGFYQRLVKDFSTIAAPLTAVTKKNDKFHWGEA
;
A
#
# COMPACT_ATOMS: atom_id res chain seq x y z
N MET A 1 -17.02 9.25 21.89
CA MET A 1 -18.20 9.44 21.01
C MET A 1 -18.35 10.87 20.49
N GLU A 2 -17.80 11.88 21.17
CA GLU A 2 -17.90 13.29 20.75
C GLU A 2 -17.40 13.56 19.32
N HIS A 3 -16.22 13.06 18.96
CA HIS A 3 -15.66 13.23 17.61
C HIS A 3 -16.58 12.67 16.51
N LEU A 4 -17.20 11.51 16.73
CA LEU A 4 -18.11 10.91 15.76
C LEU A 4 -19.33 11.81 15.52
N ARG A 5 -19.89 12.38 16.61
CA ARG A 5 -21.01 13.32 16.51
C ARG A 5 -20.63 14.55 15.69
N LEU A 6 -19.47 15.15 15.97
CA LEU A 6 -18.96 16.32 15.24
C LEU A 6 -18.78 16.05 13.74
N VAL A 7 -18.23 14.88 13.38
CA VAL A 7 -18.05 14.50 11.98
C VAL A 7 -19.40 14.31 11.29
N LEU A 8 -20.34 13.58 11.90
CA LEU A 8 -21.65 13.34 11.33
C LEU A 8 -22.49 14.63 11.20
N ASP A 9 -22.40 15.53 12.17
CA ASP A 9 -23.06 16.85 12.10
C ASP A 9 -22.46 17.71 10.98
N THR A 10 -21.14 17.66 10.80
CA THR A 10 -20.47 18.35 9.69
C THR A 10 -20.91 17.82 8.33
N LEU A 11 -20.98 16.48 8.17
CA LEU A 11 -21.47 15.85 6.94
C LEU A 11 -22.92 16.27 6.65
N ARG A 12 -23.78 16.29 7.67
CA ARG A 12 -25.18 16.71 7.56
C ARG A 12 -25.30 18.16 7.10
N LYS A 13 -24.53 19.09 7.71
CA LYS A 13 -24.51 20.51 7.32
C LYS A 13 -24.05 20.71 5.88
N ALA A 14 -23.14 19.87 5.41
CA ALA A 14 -22.62 19.90 4.03
C ALA A 14 -23.48 19.10 3.03
N CYS A 15 -24.60 18.50 3.45
CA CYS A 15 -25.43 17.61 2.64
C CYS A 15 -24.63 16.43 2.03
N LEU A 16 -23.62 15.93 2.75
CA LEU A 16 -22.82 14.76 2.36
C LEU A 16 -23.34 13.50 3.06
N TYR A 17 -23.46 12.41 2.30
CA TYR A 17 -24.02 11.14 2.78
C TYR A 17 -22.96 10.03 2.78
N ALA A 18 -22.73 9.44 3.93
CA ALA A 18 -21.85 8.28 4.05
C ALA A 18 -22.58 7.00 3.62
N ASN A 19 -21.88 6.12 2.90
CA ASN A 19 -22.40 4.79 2.59
C ASN A 19 -22.23 3.88 3.81
N LEU A 20 -23.34 3.57 4.50
CA LEU A 20 -23.32 2.79 5.73
C LEU A 20 -22.64 1.42 5.57
N LYS A 21 -22.74 0.77 4.39
CA LYS A 21 -22.07 -0.51 4.12
C LYS A 21 -20.54 -0.43 4.12
N LYS A 22 -19.99 0.78 3.94
CA LYS A 22 -18.54 1.04 3.96
C LYS A 22 -18.07 1.71 5.26
N CYS A 23 -18.98 1.95 6.20
CA CYS A 23 -18.63 2.56 7.48
C CYS A 23 -18.34 1.47 8.52
N THR A 24 -17.32 1.71 9.33
CA THR A 24 -16.97 0.87 10.47
C THR A 24 -16.78 1.79 11.67
N PHE A 25 -17.45 1.48 12.78
CA PHE A 25 -17.44 2.29 13.99
C PHE A 25 -17.06 1.43 15.19
N CYS A 26 -16.45 2.07 16.20
CA CYS A 26 -16.19 1.45 17.50
C CYS A 26 -15.44 0.10 17.43
N THR A 27 -14.44 0.00 16.55
CA THR A 27 -13.57 -1.17 16.37
C THR A 27 -12.16 -0.87 16.88
N ASN A 28 -11.43 -1.91 17.29
CA ASN A 28 -10.02 -1.82 17.69
C ASN A 28 -9.06 -1.80 16.49
N GLU A 29 -9.52 -2.26 15.32
CA GLU A 29 -8.76 -2.29 14.08
C GLU A 29 -9.62 -1.81 12.90
N LEU A 30 -9.04 -1.01 12.01
CA LEU A 30 -9.73 -0.45 10.83
C LEU A 30 -8.83 -0.51 9.60
N VAL A 31 -9.38 -0.97 8.47
CA VAL A 31 -8.72 -0.85 7.17
C VAL A 31 -8.93 0.56 6.61
N PHE A 32 -7.85 1.31 6.43
CA PHE A 32 -7.85 2.66 5.88
C PHE A 32 -6.72 2.85 4.87
N LEU A 33 -7.06 3.22 3.63
CA LEU A 33 -6.11 3.46 2.53
C LEU A 33 -5.11 2.31 2.27
N GLY A 34 -5.53 1.05 2.47
CA GLY A 34 -4.67 -0.13 2.28
C GLY A 34 -3.79 -0.49 3.48
N TYR A 35 -4.02 0.17 4.62
CA TYR A 35 -3.37 -0.12 5.90
C TYR A 35 -4.38 -0.57 6.94
N VAL A 36 -3.95 -1.42 7.86
CA VAL A 36 -4.69 -1.74 9.09
C VAL A 36 -4.19 -0.82 10.19
N VAL A 37 -5.07 0.03 10.71
CA VAL A 37 -4.79 0.95 11.81
C VAL A 37 -5.34 0.35 13.09
N SER A 38 -4.47 0.19 14.10
CA SER A 38 -4.83 -0.32 15.42
C SER A 38 -4.10 0.44 16.52
N SER A 39 -4.37 0.10 17.79
CA SER A 39 -3.65 0.66 18.93
C SER A 39 -2.17 0.30 18.97
N GLN A 40 -1.76 -0.77 18.28
CA GLN A 40 -0.37 -1.21 18.15
C GLN A 40 0.37 -0.49 17.00
N GLY A 41 -0.32 0.34 16.22
CA GLY A 41 0.25 1.11 15.12
C GLY A 41 -0.39 0.79 13.77
N ILE A 42 0.40 0.97 12.71
CA ILE A 42 -0.03 0.81 11.31
C ILE A 42 0.60 -0.46 10.75
N LYS A 43 -0.23 -1.37 10.23
CA LYS A 43 0.19 -2.59 9.52
C LYS A 43 -0.26 -2.54 8.06
N VAL A 44 0.39 -3.31 7.19
CA VAL A 44 -0.09 -3.50 5.82
C VAL A 44 -1.26 -4.46 5.83
N ASP A 45 -2.29 -4.18 5.03
CA ASP A 45 -3.36 -5.13 4.74
C ASP A 45 -2.78 -6.41 4.09
N GLU A 46 -3.06 -7.58 4.66
CA GLU A 46 -2.55 -8.86 4.16
C GLU A 46 -2.88 -9.13 2.70
N SER A 47 -4.05 -8.66 2.21
CA SER A 47 -4.42 -8.79 0.79
C SER A 47 -3.45 -8.09 -0.16
N LYS A 48 -2.83 -7.00 0.30
CA LYS A 48 -1.83 -6.24 -0.45
C LYS A 48 -0.46 -6.91 -0.40
N ILE A 49 -0.12 -7.53 0.73
CA ILE A 49 1.09 -8.36 0.85
C ILE A 49 0.97 -9.56 -0.10
N GLU A 50 -0.19 -10.19 -0.16
CA GLU A 50 -0.41 -11.37 -0.98
C GLU A 50 -0.25 -11.07 -2.47
N ALA A 51 -0.76 -9.92 -2.93
CA ALA A 51 -0.56 -9.47 -4.32
C ALA A 51 0.93 -9.26 -4.68
N ILE A 52 1.76 -8.85 -3.72
CA ILE A 52 3.21 -8.71 -3.91
C ILE A 52 3.88 -10.10 -3.93
N LYS A 53 3.49 -11.00 -3.01
CA LYS A 53 4.02 -12.37 -2.93
C LYS A 53 3.71 -13.19 -4.17
N GLN A 54 2.51 -13.02 -4.73
CA GLN A 54 2.05 -13.71 -5.93
C GLN A 54 2.49 -13.02 -7.23
N TRP A 55 3.21 -11.90 -7.14
CA TRP A 55 3.65 -11.17 -8.31
C TRP A 55 4.61 -12.05 -9.14
N PRO A 56 4.34 -12.26 -10.45
CA PRO A 56 5.17 -13.12 -11.28
C PRO A 56 6.55 -12.49 -11.48
N THR A 57 7.58 -13.31 -11.61
CA THR A 57 8.94 -12.85 -11.92
C THR A 57 8.93 -11.95 -13.16
N PRO A 58 9.31 -10.67 -13.04
CA PRO A 58 9.34 -9.74 -14.16
C PRO A 58 10.24 -10.23 -15.30
N LYS A 59 9.75 -10.14 -16.53
CA LYS A 59 10.47 -10.56 -17.74
C LYS A 59 10.94 -9.39 -18.60
N SER A 60 10.62 -8.17 -18.19
CA SER A 60 10.90 -6.96 -18.96
C SER A 60 11.10 -5.74 -18.06
N VAL A 61 11.85 -4.74 -18.55
CA VAL A 61 12.07 -3.47 -17.85
C VAL A 61 10.75 -2.78 -17.44
N PRO A 62 9.70 -2.71 -18.28
CA PRO A 62 8.40 -2.17 -17.87
C PRO A 62 7.78 -2.94 -16.69
N GLU A 63 7.85 -4.27 -16.68
CA GLU A 63 7.32 -5.09 -15.58
C GLU A 63 8.08 -4.84 -14.27
N VAL A 64 9.41 -4.68 -14.33
CA VAL A 64 10.23 -4.30 -13.16
C VAL A 64 9.81 -2.94 -12.61
N ARG A 65 9.56 -1.95 -13.48
CA ARG A 65 9.10 -0.63 -13.05
C ARG A 65 7.71 -0.69 -12.41
N SER A 66 6.80 -1.48 -12.98
CA SER A 66 5.46 -1.68 -12.42
C SER A 66 5.53 -2.31 -11.03
N PHE A 67 6.33 -3.37 -10.86
CA PHE A 67 6.56 -3.99 -9.56
C PHE A 67 7.20 -3.02 -8.56
N HIS A 68 8.29 -2.34 -8.96
CA HIS A 68 8.99 -1.39 -8.09
C HIS A 68 8.08 -0.24 -7.67
N GLY A 69 7.22 0.26 -8.55
CA GLY A 69 6.22 1.28 -8.23
C GLY A 69 5.20 0.80 -7.19
N LEU A 70 4.71 -0.44 -7.31
CA LEU A 70 3.83 -1.06 -6.33
C LEU A 70 4.53 -1.24 -4.97
N ALA A 71 5.74 -1.81 -4.97
CA ALA A 71 6.53 -2.03 -3.76
C ALA A 71 6.87 -0.72 -3.04
N GLY A 72 7.11 0.36 -3.80
CA GLY A 72 7.37 1.70 -3.29
C GLY A 72 6.24 2.29 -2.45
N PHE A 73 4.99 1.85 -2.63
CA PHE A 73 3.87 2.25 -1.78
C PHE A 73 4.07 1.80 -0.32
N TYR A 74 4.72 0.64 -0.10
CA TYR A 74 4.94 0.05 1.21
C TYR A 74 6.36 0.27 1.77
N GLN A 75 7.20 1.05 1.09
CA GLN A 75 8.61 1.26 1.47
C GLN A 75 8.81 1.71 2.92
N ARG A 76 7.85 2.45 3.49
CA ARG A 76 7.93 2.97 4.87
C ARG A 76 7.86 1.86 5.94
N LEU A 77 7.36 0.68 5.56
CA LEU A 77 7.19 -0.46 6.45
C LEU A 77 8.27 -1.53 6.22
N VAL A 78 9.14 -1.33 5.24
CA VAL A 78 10.26 -2.21 4.93
C VAL A 78 11.55 -1.50 5.34
N LYS A 79 12.21 -2.02 6.38
CA LYS A 79 13.51 -1.51 6.80
C LYS A 79 14.51 -1.67 5.65
N ASP A 80 15.31 -0.63 5.40
CA ASP A 80 16.35 -0.61 4.36
C ASP A 80 15.83 -0.89 2.93
N PHE A 81 14.58 -0.49 2.63
CA PHE A 81 13.93 -0.72 1.33
C PHE A 81 14.80 -0.30 0.13
N SER A 82 15.45 0.86 0.20
CA SER A 82 16.30 1.35 -0.90
C SER A 82 17.47 0.42 -1.19
N THR A 83 18.06 -0.21 -0.17
CA THR A 83 19.13 -1.20 -0.33
C THR A 83 18.60 -2.47 -0.97
N ILE A 84 17.43 -2.93 -0.53
CA ILE A 84 16.76 -4.13 -1.08
C ILE A 84 16.32 -3.91 -2.54
N ALA A 85 15.85 -2.72 -2.88
CA ALA A 85 15.37 -2.36 -4.22
C ALA A 85 16.49 -1.89 -5.17
N ALA A 86 17.73 -1.77 -4.70
CA ALA A 86 18.86 -1.33 -5.52
C ALA A 86 19.08 -2.20 -6.78
N PRO A 87 18.99 -3.54 -6.72
CA PRO A 87 19.10 -4.39 -7.92
C PRO A 87 18.01 -4.11 -8.96
N LEU A 88 16.78 -3.84 -8.53
CA LEU A 88 15.67 -3.51 -9.42
C LEU A 88 15.93 -2.19 -10.16
N THR A 89 16.50 -1.21 -9.45
CA THR A 89 16.88 0.07 -10.06
C THR A 89 18.02 -0.12 -11.06
N ALA A 90 18.99 -1.00 -10.79
CA ALA A 90 20.09 -1.31 -11.70
C ALA A 90 19.57 -1.91 -13.02
N VAL A 91 18.65 -2.88 -12.95
CA VAL A 91 18.08 -3.56 -14.13
C VAL A 91 17.21 -2.63 -15.01
N THR A 92 16.77 -1.47 -14.49
CA THR A 92 15.94 -0.50 -15.24
C THR A 92 16.73 0.63 -15.92
N LYS A 93 18.06 0.63 -15.79
CA LYS A 93 18.95 1.65 -16.38
C LYS A 93 18.87 1.64 -17.91
N LYS A 94 18.81 2.83 -18.49
CA LYS A 94 18.69 3.07 -19.93
C LYS A 94 20.07 2.86 -20.57
N ASN A 95 20.38 1.63 -21.00
CA ASN A 95 21.38 1.22 -22.00
C ASN A 95 21.82 -0.25 -21.87
N ASP A 96 21.38 -0.97 -20.84
CA ASP A 96 21.71 -2.38 -20.67
C ASP A 96 20.63 -3.30 -21.27
N LYS A 97 21.05 -4.42 -21.84
CA LYS A 97 20.11 -5.50 -22.18
C LYS A 97 19.50 -6.02 -20.89
N PHE A 98 18.17 -6.19 -20.87
CA PHE A 98 17.48 -6.73 -19.71
C PHE A 98 18.04 -8.12 -19.36
N HIS A 99 18.57 -8.26 -18.16
CA HIS A 99 19.03 -9.52 -17.60
C HIS A 99 18.44 -9.65 -16.20
N TRP A 100 17.57 -10.63 -16.02
CA TRP A 100 17.07 -11.00 -14.71
C TRP A 100 18.08 -11.94 -14.07
N GLY A 101 18.70 -11.54 -12.96
CA GLY A 101 19.69 -12.35 -12.24
C GLY A 101 19.07 -13.62 -11.64
N GLU A 102 19.92 -14.52 -11.15
CA GLU A 102 19.46 -15.66 -10.33
C GLU A 102 18.87 -15.18 -9.00
N ALA A 103 17.90 -15.95 -8.50
CA ALA A 103 17.18 -15.68 -7.25
C ALA A 103 18.03 -15.99 -6.01
#